data_AF-A0A4Q5Y0J9-F1
#
_entry.id   AF-A0A4Q5Y0J9-F1
#
_cell.length_a   1.000
_cell.length_b   1.000
_cell.length_c   1.000
_cell.angle_alpha   90.00
_cell.angle_beta   90.00
_cell.angle_gamma   90.00
#
_symmetry.space_group_name_H-M   'P 1'
#
loop_
_entity.id
_entity.type
_entity.pdbx_description
1 polymer ?
#
loop_
_entity_poly.entity_id
_entity_poly.type
_entity_poly.pdbx_seq_one_letter_code
_entity_poly.pdbx_strand_id
1 'polypeptide(L)'
;MNTDFLQQVYFGNSVETYLRFVVILILALLLKRYITAIFTRLFFTVFKKFSSAYFGQQFKELVLRPIEGLIVTVFFYVAFYQLSLSLDKLILLRRMKAVKEAGKEVPSTLITVMDVVDHLFFLFLLFYFILLISRVLDFVFMVMVQKARDNDDRERQQILPLLKDVLKVFVWAFGVLSVMGVVFHVNVAALVAGFGVGGIAIAFAAKESLENLLASFMVMIDKPFTIGDWVKINGVEGHIEKVGFRSTRIRSFDKTMISIPNRQLIDNNLENFSERGMRRVVFSVGAIYGVSRKALEKTMEEIRLLILNVEG
;
A
#
# COMPACT_ATOMS: atom_id res chain seq x y z
N MET A 1 2.41 -41.22 -45.61
CA MET A 1 1.08 -40.83 -45.09
C MET A 1 0.60 -39.66 -45.94
N ASN A 2 -0.49 -39.80 -46.69
CA ASN A 2 -1.03 -38.73 -47.54
C ASN A 2 -1.38 -37.49 -46.69
N THR A 3 -0.68 -36.39 -46.92
CA THR A 3 -0.94 -35.10 -46.26
C THR A 3 -2.12 -34.33 -46.89
N ASP A 4 -2.69 -34.84 -47.98
CA ASP A 4 -3.80 -34.19 -48.70
C ASP A 4 -5.05 -33.98 -47.83
N PHE A 5 -5.30 -34.87 -46.86
CA PHE A 5 -6.40 -34.71 -45.90
C PHE A 5 -6.20 -33.50 -44.98
N LEU A 6 -4.96 -33.20 -44.59
CA LEU A 6 -4.65 -32.08 -43.69
C LEU A 6 -4.81 -30.72 -44.37
N GLN A 7 -4.72 -30.69 -45.70
CA GLN A 7 -4.86 -29.49 -46.53
C GLN A 7 -6.30 -29.20 -46.96
N GLN A 8 -7.27 -30.09 -46.66
CA GLN A 8 -8.68 -29.83 -46.94
C GLN A 8 -9.15 -28.59 -46.15
N VAL A 9 -9.82 -27.68 -46.86
CA VAL A 9 -10.28 -26.40 -46.29
C VAL A 9 -11.76 -26.50 -45.94
N TYR A 10 -12.09 -26.24 -44.68
CA TYR A 10 -13.46 -26.14 -44.17
C TYR A 10 -13.66 -24.79 -43.49
N PHE A 11 -14.70 -24.06 -43.89
CA PHE A 11 -15.01 -22.71 -43.36
C PHE A 11 -13.82 -21.72 -43.41
N GLY A 12 -12.97 -21.83 -44.44
CA GLY A 12 -11.84 -20.91 -44.66
C GLY A 12 -10.53 -21.29 -43.96
N ASN A 13 -10.51 -22.35 -43.14
CA ASN A 13 -9.31 -22.88 -42.49
C ASN A 13 -9.04 -24.33 -42.92
N SER A 14 -7.77 -24.74 -42.94
CA SER A 14 -7.41 -26.15 -43.19
C SER A 14 -7.71 -27.04 -41.99
N VAL A 15 -7.89 -28.35 -42.22
CA VAL A 15 -8.02 -29.35 -41.15
C VAL A 15 -6.83 -29.30 -40.18
N GLU A 16 -5.62 -29.03 -40.69
CA GLU A 16 -4.43 -28.82 -39.87
C GLU A 16 -4.60 -27.69 -38.84
N THR A 17 -5.21 -26.56 -39.23
CA THR A 17 -5.43 -25.42 -38.33
C THR A 17 -6.40 -25.78 -37.20
N TYR A 18 -7.47 -26.52 -37.49
CA TYR A 18 -8.39 -27.01 -36.46
C TYR A 18 -7.72 -28.01 -35.51
N LEU A 19 -6.84 -28.88 -36.03
CA LEU A 19 -6.07 -29.79 -35.19
C LEU A 19 -5.13 -29.01 -34.26
N ARG A 20 -4.39 -28.01 -34.76
CA ARG A 20 -3.55 -27.14 -33.93
C ARG A 20 -4.36 -26.42 -32.85
N PHE A 21 -5.54 -25.90 -33.18
CA PHE A 21 -6.46 -25.28 -32.23
C PHE A 21 -6.81 -26.22 -31.06
N VAL A 22 -7.25 -27.44 -31.37
CA VAL A 22 -7.61 -28.44 -30.34
C VAL A 22 -6.40 -28.85 -29.52
N VAL A 23 -5.24 -29.04 -30.15
CA VAL A 23 -3.98 -29.37 -29.45
C VAL A 23 -3.58 -28.26 -28.47
N ILE A 24 -3.68 -26.99 -28.86
CA ILE A 24 -3.37 -25.85 -27.99
C ILE A 24 -4.30 -25.80 -26.77
N LEU A 25 -5.60 -26.06 -26.96
CA LEU A 25 -6.56 -26.11 -25.84
C LEU A 25 -6.27 -27.27 -24.87
N ILE A 26 -5.94 -28.46 -25.37
CA ILE A 26 -5.54 -29.59 -24.53
C ILE A 26 -4.25 -29.25 -23.79
N LEU A 27 -3.27 -28.65 -24.49
CA LEU A 27 -2.01 -28.21 -23.89
C LEU A 27 -2.24 -27.20 -22.77
N ALA A 28 -3.19 -26.26 -22.92
CA ALA A 28 -3.58 -25.32 -21.87
C ALA A 28 -4.05 -26.04 -20.58
N LEU A 29 -4.89 -27.07 -20.73
CA LEU A 29 -5.42 -27.86 -19.62
C LEU A 29 -4.36 -28.75 -18.96
N LEU A 30 -3.35 -29.18 -19.70
CA LEU A 30 -2.21 -29.92 -19.15
C LEU A 30 -1.23 -28.97 -18.44
N LEU A 31 -0.93 -27.83 -19.05
CA LEU A 31 -0.01 -26.84 -18.52
C LEU A 31 -0.50 -26.24 -17.20
N LYS A 32 -1.81 -25.99 -17.03
CA LYS A 32 -2.31 -25.53 -15.73
C LYS A 32 -1.94 -26.51 -14.60
N ARG A 33 -2.04 -27.83 -14.84
CA ARG A 33 -1.70 -28.85 -13.82
C ARG A 33 -0.19 -28.88 -13.56
N TYR A 34 0.61 -28.76 -14.61
CA TYR A 34 2.07 -28.78 -14.52
C TYR A 34 2.63 -27.55 -13.79
N ILE A 35 2.14 -26.36 -14.15
CA ILE A 35 2.57 -25.09 -13.55
C ILE A 35 2.18 -25.04 -12.07
N THR A 36 0.97 -25.45 -11.72
CA THR A 36 0.55 -25.55 -10.32
C THR A 36 1.47 -26.47 -9.52
N ALA A 37 1.91 -27.58 -10.09
CA ALA A 37 2.88 -28.46 -9.43
C ALA A 37 4.26 -27.80 -9.26
N ILE A 38 4.78 -27.10 -10.29
CA ILE A 38 6.06 -26.38 -10.21
C ILE A 38 6.01 -25.28 -9.16
N PHE A 39 5.05 -24.37 -9.24
CA PHE A 39 4.99 -23.23 -8.34
C PHE A 39 4.74 -23.68 -6.89
N THR A 40 3.95 -24.73 -6.67
CA THR A 40 3.81 -25.33 -5.34
C THR A 40 5.17 -25.79 -4.80
N ARG A 41 5.94 -26.54 -5.61
CA ARG A 41 7.29 -26.99 -5.20
C ARG A 41 8.24 -25.83 -4.96
N LEU A 42 8.23 -24.82 -5.83
CA LEU A 42 9.05 -23.62 -5.69
C LEU A 42 8.70 -22.88 -4.40
N PHE A 43 7.41 -22.70 -4.13
CA PHE A 43 6.94 -22.08 -2.90
C PHE A 43 7.44 -22.82 -1.66
N PHE A 44 7.28 -24.14 -1.59
CA PHE A 44 7.81 -24.94 -0.47
C PHE A 44 9.33 -24.87 -0.36
N THR A 45 10.04 -24.69 -1.47
CA THR A 45 11.51 -24.58 -1.47
C THR A 45 11.99 -23.23 -0.95
N VAL A 46 11.36 -22.14 -1.39
CA VAL A 46 11.72 -20.76 -1.01
C VAL A 46 11.22 -20.41 0.38
N PHE A 47 10.00 -20.84 0.72
CA PHE A 47 9.32 -20.52 1.97
C PHE A 47 9.35 -21.70 2.96
N LYS A 48 10.44 -22.49 3.00
CA LYS A 48 10.62 -23.60 3.96
C LYS A 48 10.30 -23.20 5.41
N LYS A 49 10.66 -21.96 5.80
CA LYS A 49 10.41 -21.39 7.13
C LYS A 49 8.92 -21.14 7.42
N PHE A 50 8.08 -21.02 6.40
CA PHE A 50 6.63 -20.84 6.48
C PHE A 50 5.88 -22.06 5.92
N SER A 51 6.54 -23.22 5.82
CA SER A 51 6.02 -24.44 5.16
C SER A 51 5.01 -25.24 5.97
N SER A 52 4.25 -24.60 6.88
CA SER A 52 3.14 -25.30 7.51
C SER A 52 2.15 -25.74 6.43
N ALA A 53 1.54 -26.91 6.60
CA ALA A 53 0.56 -27.45 5.64
C ALA A 53 -0.56 -26.42 5.34
N TYR A 54 -0.88 -25.58 6.33
CA TYR A 54 -1.81 -24.46 6.21
C TYR A 54 -1.37 -23.41 5.17
N PHE A 55 -0.15 -22.88 5.26
CA PHE A 55 0.32 -21.85 4.30
C PHE A 55 0.47 -22.41 2.88
N GLY A 56 0.85 -23.68 2.75
CA GLY A 56 0.90 -24.34 1.44
C GLY A 56 -0.46 -24.43 0.76
N GLN A 57 -1.52 -24.78 1.52
CA GLN A 57 -2.89 -24.81 1.00
C GLN A 57 -3.37 -23.41 0.63
N GLN A 58 -3.15 -22.42 1.51
CA GLN A 58 -3.55 -21.04 1.24
C GLN A 58 -2.82 -20.44 0.04
N PHE A 59 -1.52 -20.71 -0.12
CA PHE A 59 -0.77 -20.29 -1.30
C PHE A 59 -1.36 -20.87 -2.59
N LYS A 60 -1.70 -22.16 -2.58
CA LYS A 60 -2.35 -22.81 -3.73
C LYS A 60 -3.68 -22.17 -4.08
N GLU A 61 -4.52 -21.89 -3.10
CA GLU A 61 -5.84 -21.32 -3.36
C GLU A 61 -5.80 -19.85 -3.75
N LEU A 62 -4.94 -19.06 -3.10
CA LEU A 62 -4.86 -17.62 -3.30
C LEU A 62 -4.03 -17.29 -4.55
N VAL A 63 -2.83 -17.87 -4.71
CA VAL A 63 -1.88 -17.43 -5.75
C VAL A 63 -1.95 -18.30 -7.00
N LEU A 64 -2.10 -19.63 -6.86
CA LEU A 64 -2.05 -20.51 -8.05
C LEU A 64 -3.33 -20.44 -8.88
N ARG A 65 -4.51 -20.32 -8.27
CA ARG A 65 -5.78 -20.23 -9.03
C ARG A 65 -5.81 -19.05 -10.02
N PRO A 66 -5.43 -17.81 -9.65
CA PRO A 66 -5.35 -16.72 -10.62
C PRO A 66 -4.29 -16.93 -11.70
N ILE A 67 -3.14 -17.53 -11.37
CA ILE A 67 -2.09 -17.87 -12.34
C ILE A 67 -2.61 -18.87 -13.38
N GLU A 68 -3.32 -19.93 -12.94
CA GLU A 68 -3.97 -20.88 -13.83
C GLU A 68 -4.94 -20.16 -14.79
N GLY A 69 -5.73 -19.20 -14.28
CA GLY A 69 -6.62 -18.37 -15.08
C GLY A 69 -5.90 -17.54 -16.14
N LEU A 70 -4.77 -16.90 -15.79
CA LEU A 70 -3.94 -16.16 -16.74
C LEU A 70 -3.41 -17.05 -17.87
N ILE A 71 -2.89 -18.22 -17.53
CA ILE A 71 -2.35 -19.16 -18.51
C ILE A 71 -3.45 -19.64 -19.44
N VAL A 72 -4.58 -20.10 -18.88
CA VAL A 72 -5.72 -20.53 -19.69
C VAL A 72 -6.17 -19.41 -20.64
N THR A 73 -6.22 -18.17 -20.16
CA THR A 73 -6.58 -16.99 -20.98
C THR A 73 -5.59 -16.79 -22.15
N VAL A 74 -4.29 -16.86 -21.89
CA VAL A 74 -3.24 -16.73 -22.93
C VAL A 74 -3.31 -17.86 -23.95
N PHE A 75 -3.44 -19.10 -23.50
CA PHE A 75 -3.53 -20.25 -24.41
C PHE A 75 -4.83 -20.25 -25.22
N PHE A 76 -5.94 -19.82 -24.63
CA PHE A 76 -7.19 -19.64 -25.34
C PHE A 76 -7.03 -18.60 -26.45
N TYR A 77 -6.40 -17.46 -26.17
CA TYR A 77 -6.09 -16.46 -27.18
C TYR A 77 -5.20 -17.01 -28.31
N VAL A 78 -4.11 -17.72 -27.97
CA VAL A 78 -3.22 -18.36 -28.96
C VAL A 78 -3.97 -19.39 -29.81
N ALA A 79 -4.92 -20.12 -29.22
CA ALA A 79 -5.77 -21.04 -29.97
C ALA A 79 -6.66 -20.27 -30.97
N PHE A 80 -7.41 -19.28 -30.52
CA PHE A 80 -8.30 -18.48 -31.39
C PHE A 80 -7.54 -17.75 -32.49
N TYR A 81 -6.33 -17.28 -32.22
CA TYR A 81 -5.46 -16.66 -33.21
C TYR A 81 -5.12 -17.60 -34.39
N GLN A 82 -5.09 -18.93 -34.19
CA GLN A 82 -4.92 -19.88 -35.31
C GLN A 82 -6.07 -19.80 -36.32
N LEU A 83 -7.27 -19.41 -35.87
CA LEU A 83 -8.46 -19.30 -36.70
C LEU A 83 -8.67 -17.88 -37.27
N SER A 84 -7.74 -16.95 -36.99
CA SER A 84 -7.80 -15.53 -37.40
C SER A 84 -8.17 -15.35 -38.88
N LEU A 85 -7.56 -16.13 -39.79
CA LEU A 85 -7.82 -16.07 -41.23
C LEU A 85 -9.29 -16.24 -41.64
N SER A 86 -10.09 -16.92 -40.82
CA SER A 86 -11.53 -17.09 -41.04
C SER A 86 -12.38 -16.20 -40.13
N LEU A 87 -11.90 -15.90 -38.92
CA LEU A 87 -12.58 -15.03 -37.96
C LEU A 87 -12.58 -13.56 -38.39
N ASP A 88 -11.53 -13.09 -39.07
CA ASP A 88 -11.45 -11.73 -39.62
C ASP A 88 -12.46 -11.49 -40.75
N LYS A 89 -12.89 -12.56 -41.43
CA LYS A 89 -13.90 -12.50 -42.50
C LYS A 89 -15.33 -12.47 -41.96
N LEU A 90 -15.53 -12.86 -40.70
CA LEU A 90 -16.83 -12.87 -40.03
C LEU A 90 -17.10 -11.50 -39.41
N ILE A 91 -17.85 -10.67 -40.13
CA ILE A 91 -18.28 -9.36 -39.66
C ILE A 91 -19.49 -9.55 -38.73
N LEU A 92 -19.35 -9.19 -37.46
CA LEU A 92 -20.42 -9.29 -36.45
C LEU A 92 -21.33 -8.05 -36.44
N LEU A 93 -20.72 -6.87 -36.51
CA LEU A 93 -21.43 -5.60 -36.46
C LEU A 93 -20.88 -4.67 -37.52
N ARG A 94 -21.74 -4.31 -38.47
CA ARG A 94 -21.52 -3.18 -39.37
C ARG A 94 -22.19 -1.96 -38.77
N ARG A 95 -21.44 -1.12 -38.08
CA ARG A 95 -21.99 0.17 -37.60
C ARG A 95 -22.14 1.11 -38.79
N MET A 96 -23.30 1.12 -39.45
CA MET A 96 -23.66 2.19 -40.39
C MET A 96 -23.95 3.47 -39.62
N LYS A 97 -22.90 4.17 -39.16
CA LYS A 97 -23.02 5.60 -38.83
C LYS A 97 -22.59 6.41 -40.06
N ALA A 98 -23.50 6.54 -41.02
CA ALA A 98 -23.46 7.68 -41.91
C ALA A 98 -23.95 8.90 -41.12
N VAL A 99 -23.09 9.48 -40.27
CA VAL A 99 -23.27 10.85 -39.80
C VAL A 99 -22.11 11.62 -40.38
N LYS A 100 -22.39 12.36 -41.46
CA LYS A 100 -21.50 13.43 -41.94
C LYS A 100 -21.52 14.52 -40.87
N GLU A 101 -20.54 14.51 -39.98
CA GLU A 101 -20.12 15.72 -39.29
C GLU A 101 -18.75 16.13 -39.83
N ALA A 102 -18.69 17.33 -40.39
CA ALA A 102 -17.46 18.05 -40.72
C ALA A 102 -16.49 17.43 -41.74
N GLY A 103 -16.99 16.79 -42.81
CA GLY A 103 -16.19 16.55 -44.02
C GLY A 103 -15.01 15.57 -43.92
N LYS A 104 -14.87 14.85 -42.80
CA LYS A 104 -13.94 13.72 -42.67
C LYS A 104 -14.68 12.41 -42.88
N GLU A 105 -14.24 11.61 -43.84
CA GLU A 105 -14.70 10.24 -43.99
C GLU A 105 -14.36 9.45 -42.73
N VAL A 106 -15.36 9.13 -41.91
CA VAL A 106 -15.19 8.21 -40.80
C VAL A 106 -15.19 6.81 -41.40
N PRO A 107 -14.07 6.05 -41.36
CA PRO A 107 -14.06 4.69 -41.86
C PRO A 107 -15.11 3.87 -41.10
N SER A 108 -15.92 3.10 -41.82
CA SER A 108 -16.85 2.17 -41.19
C SER A 108 -16.06 1.20 -40.33
N THR A 109 -16.18 1.29 -39.01
CA THR A 109 -15.61 0.30 -38.10
C THR A 109 -16.40 -0.99 -38.26
N LEU A 110 -15.83 -1.91 -39.04
CA LEU A 110 -16.27 -3.29 -39.11
C LEU A 110 -15.78 -3.97 -37.83
N ILE A 111 -16.70 -4.42 -36.98
CA ILE A 111 -16.34 -5.22 -35.81
C ILE A 111 -16.33 -6.67 -36.27
N THR A 112 -15.14 -7.26 -36.30
CA THR A 112 -14.91 -8.66 -36.62
C THR A 112 -15.07 -9.54 -35.38
N VAL A 113 -15.18 -10.85 -35.57
CA VAL A 113 -15.15 -11.80 -34.44
C VAL A 113 -13.81 -11.72 -33.70
N MET A 114 -12.71 -11.47 -34.43
CA MET A 114 -11.38 -11.36 -33.84
C MET A 114 -11.26 -10.14 -32.92
N ASP A 115 -11.85 -8.99 -33.28
CA ASP A 115 -11.89 -7.82 -32.40
C ASP A 115 -12.56 -8.15 -31.06
N VAL A 116 -13.66 -8.92 -31.07
CA VAL A 116 -14.34 -9.35 -29.84
C VAL A 116 -13.46 -10.29 -29.03
N VAL A 117 -12.74 -11.21 -29.69
CA VAL A 117 -11.76 -12.09 -29.04
C VAL A 117 -10.65 -11.29 -28.37
N ASP A 118 -10.12 -10.26 -29.03
CA ASP A 118 -9.07 -9.39 -28.49
C ASP A 118 -9.57 -8.65 -27.24
N HIS A 119 -10.76 -8.05 -27.30
CA HIS A 119 -11.34 -7.33 -26.17
C HIS A 119 -11.61 -8.26 -24.98
N LEU A 120 -12.16 -9.46 -25.23
CA LEU A 120 -12.37 -10.46 -24.19
C LEU A 120 -11.04 -10.96 -23.61
N PHE A 121 -10.04 -11.19 -24.46
CA PHE A 121 -8.71 -11.60 -24.03
C PHE A 121 -8.10 -10.57 -23.08
N PHE A 122 -8.02 -9.29 -23.47
CA PHE A 122 -7.47 -8.24 -22.62
C PHE A 122 -8.29 -8.05 -21.34
N LEU A 123 -9.63 -8.18 -21.40
CA LEU A 123 -10.51 -8.12 -20.24
C LEU A 123 -10.17 -9.23 -19.23
N PHE A 124 -10.14 -10.49 -19.68
CA PHE A 124 -9.82 -11.62 -18.80
C PHE A 124 -8.37 -11.58 -18.31
N LEU A 125 -7.43 -11.19 -19.16
CA LEU A 125 -6.02 -11.04 -18.80
C LEU A 125 -5.85 -10.04 -17.65
N LEU A 126 -6.40 -8.83 -17.81
CA LEU A 126 -6.35 -7.80 -16.78
C LEU A 126 -7.09 -8.25 -15.52
N PHE A 127 -8.28 -8.83 -15.66
CA PHE A 127 -9.06 -9.33 -14.53
C PHE A 127 -8.27 -10.35 -13.69
N TYR A 128 -7.71 -11.39 -14.33
CA TYR A 128 -6.92 -12.39 -13.62
C TYR A 128 -5.61 -11.82 -13.06
N PHE A 129 -5.01 -10.82 -13.73
CA PHE A 129 -3.82 -10.14 -13.24
C PHE A 129 -4.10 -9.32 -11.97
N ILE A 130 -5.19 -8.55 -11.96
CA ILE A 130 -5.65 -7.78 -10.79
C ILE A 130 -6.00 -8.74 -9.64
N LEU A 131 -6.71 -9.83 -9.95
CA LEU A 131 -7.01 -10.88 -8.98
C LEU A 131 -5.73 -11.49 -8.41
N LEU A 132 -4.73 -11.77 -9.24
CA LEU A 132 -3.44 -12.30 -8.79
C LEU A 132 -2.79 -11.36 -7.78
N ILE A 133 -2.66 -10.07 -8.10
CA ILE A 133 -2.08 -9.08 -7.18
C ILE A 133 -2.88 -9.02 -5.87
N SER A 134 -4.21 -8.94 -5.95
CA SER A 134 -5.11 -8.87 -4.80
C SER A 134 -4.97 -10.10 -3.89
N ARG A 135 -4.80 -11.30 -4.48
CA ARG A 135 -4.61 -12.54 -3.73
C ARG A 135 -3.21 -12.73 -3.18
N VAL A 136 -2.19 -12.23 -3.89
CA VAL A 136 -0.83 -12.15 -3.35
C VAL A 136 -0.81 -11.25 -2.12
N LEU A 137 -1.52 -10.11 -2.13
CA LEU A 137 -1.70 -9.28 -0.95
C LEU A 137 -2.37 -10.05 0.19
N ASP A 138 -3.47 -10.79 -0.07
CA ASP A 138 -4.09 -11.64 0.96
C ASP A 138 -3.09 -12.61 1.60
N PHE A 139 -2.30 -13.29 0.77
CA PHE A 139 -1.32 -14.26 1.24
C PHE A 139 -0.20 -13.59 2.06
N VAL A 140 0.39 -12.50 1.56
CA VAL A 140 1.47 -11.77 2.24
C VAL A 140 1.00 -11.23 3.58
N PHE A 141 -0.16 -10.57 3.62
CA PHE A 141 -0.70 -10.01 4.86
C PHE A 141 -1.14 -11.10 5.84
N MET A 142 -1.64 -12.23 5.36
CA MET A 142 -1.92 -13.39 6.22
C MET A 142 -0.65 -13.88 6.93
N VAL A 143 0.47 -14.02 6.19
CA VAL A 143 1.77 -14.39 6.78
C VAL A 143 2.27 -13.34 7.78
N MET A 144 2.14 -12.04 7.44
CA MET A 144 2.55 -10.95 8.33
C MET A 144 1.72 -10.91 9.62
N VAL A 145 0.41 -11.09 9.54
CA VAL A 145 -0.49 -11.12 10.70
C VAL A 145 -0.19 -12.33 11.58
N GLN A 146 0.05 -13.51 11.00
CA GLN A 146 0.43 -14.68 11.78
C GLN A 146 1.75 -14.44 12.53
N LYS A 147 2.75 -13.88 11.86
CA LYS A 147 4.02 -13.54 12.51
C LYS A 147 3.86 -12.50 13.62
N ALA A 148 2.94 -11.55 13.47
CA ALA A 148 2.62 -10.59 14.51
C ALA A 148 1.90 -11.23 15.72
N ARG A 149 1.10 -12.28 15.49
CA ARG A 149 0.50 -13.10 16.56
C ARG A 149 1.54 -13.89 17.32
N ASP A 150 2.46 -14.53 16.60
CA ASP A 150 3.52 -15.35 17.22
C ASP A 150 4.46 -14.51 18.10
N ASN A 151 4.62 -13.22 17.81
CA ASN A 151 5.43 -12.28 18.60
C ASN A 151 4.64 -11.47 19.66
N ASP A 152 3.34 -11.77 19.87
CA ASP A 152 2.41 -10.98 20.71
C ASP A 152 2.38 -9.46 20.40
N ASP A 153 2.67 -9.09 19.14
CA ASP A 153 2.64 -7.69 18.69
C ASP A 153 1.21 -7.30 18.33
N ARG A 154 0.44 -6.92 19.36
CA ARG A 154 -0.98 -6.54 19.23
C ARG A 154 -1.20 -5.34 18.31
N GLU A 155 -0.25 -4.40 18.24
CA GLU A 155 -0.35 -3.22 17.38
C GLU A 155 -0.32 -3.63 15.90
N ARG A 156 0.65 -4.46 15.51
CA ARG A 156 0.74 -4.98 14.14
C ARG A 156 -0.45 -5.84 13.76
N GLN A 157 -0.98 -6.64 14.68
CA GLN A 157 -2.15 -7.48 14.43
C GLN A 157 -3.39 -6.67 14.01
N GLN A 158 -3.52 -5.43 14.52
CA GLN A 158 -4.63 -4.54 14.17
C GLN A 158 -4.36 -3.72 12.90
N ILE A 159 -3.13 -3.24 12.71
CA ILE A 159 -2.78 -2.37 11.58
C ILE A 159 -2.69 -3.15 10.26
N LEU A 160 -2.18 -4.38 10.28
CA LEU A 160 -1.94 -5.16 9.06
C LEU A 160 -3.22 -5.44 8.25
N PRO A 161 -4.35 -5.87 8.84
CA PRO A 161 -5.60 -6.04 8.09
C PRO A 161 -6.11 -4.73 7.46
N LEU A 162 -6.03 -3.61 8.20
CA LEU A 162 -6.44 -2.31 7.70
C LEU A 162 -5.60 -1.90 6.48
N LEU A 163 -4.27 -2.04 6.58
CA LEU A 163 -3.35 -1.71 5.50
C LEU A 163 -3.59 -2.58 4.25
N LYS A 164 -3.87 -3.88 4.45
CA LYS A 164 -4.24 -4.80 3.37
C LYS A 164 -5.48 -4.29 2.63
N ASP A 165 -6.53 -3.92 3.36
CA ASP A 165 -7.80 -3.50 2.77
C ASP A 165 -7.63 -2.18 2.00
N VAL A 166 -6.87 -1.22 2.54
CA VAL A 166 -6.52 0.03 1.85
C VAL A 166 -5.74 -0.26 0.55
N LEU A 167 -4.70 -1.09 0.59
CA LEU A 167 -3.93 -1.46 -0.60
C LEU A 167 -4.80 -2.17 -1.65
N LYS A 168 -5.75 -3.02 -1.22
CA LYS A 168 -6.68 -3.67 -2.12
C LYS A 168 -7.61 -2.70 -2.84
N VAL A 169 -8.09 -1.66 -2.15
CA VAL A 169 -8.89 -0.60 -2.78
C VAL A 169 -8.09 0.03 -3.93
N PHE A 170 -6.81 0.35 -3.71
CA PHE A 170 -5.95 0.88 -4.76
C PHE A 170 -5.76 -0.12 -5.91
N VAL A 171 -5.46 -1.39 -5.62
CA VAL A 171 -5.29 -2.43 -6.67
C VAL A 171 -6.53 -2.55 -7.56
N TRP A 172 -7.73 -2.56 -6.97
CA TRP A 172 -8.97 -2.61 -7.73
C TRP A 172 -9.26 -1.33 -8.48
N ALA A 173 -9.01 -0.16 -7.89
CA ALA A 173 -9.17 1.13 -8.57
C ALA A 173 -8.27 1.24 -9.81
N PHE A 174 -6.97 0.90 -9.68
CA PHE A 174 -6.04 0.80 -10.80
C PHE A 174 -6.52 -0.21 -11.83
N GLY A 175 -6.98 -1.37 -11.37
CA GLY A 175 -7.50 -2.41 -12.24
C GLY A 175 -8.68 -1.96 -13.11
N VAL A 176 -9.66 -1.27 -12.52
CA VAL A 176 -10.80 -0.70 -13.25
C VAL A 176 -10.32 0.33 -14.27
N LEU A 177 -9.43 1.25 -13.87
CA LEU A 177 -8.87 2.24 -14.79
C LEU A 177 -8.10 1.60 -15.95
N SER A 178 -7.32 0.54 -15.69
CA SER A 178 -6.61 -0.21 -16.74
C SER A 178 -7.58 -0.88 -17.71
N VAL A 179 -8.67 -1.47 -17.22
CA VAL A 179 -9.70 -2.07 -18.09
C VAL A 179 -10.37 -0.98 -18.95
N MET A 180 -10.74 0.16 -18.36
CA MET A 180 -11.31 1.29 -19.11
C MET A 180 -10.37 1.80 -20.21
N GLY A 181 -9.07 1.89 -19.93
CA GLY A 181 -8.08 2.38 -20.89
C GLY A 181 -7.72 1.39 -21.99
N VAL A 182 -7.45 0.14 -21.62
CA VAL A 182 -6.94 -0.88 -22.56
C VAL A 182 -8.08 -1.52 -23.35
N VAL A 183 -9.20 -1.85 -22.71
CA VAL A 183 -10.31 -2.60 -23.34
C VAL A 183 -11.32 -1.66 -23.96
N PHE A 184 -11.67 -0.57 -23.28
CA PHE A 184 -12.69 0.37 -23.77
C PHE A 184 -12.10 1.60 -24.45
N HIS A 185 -10.77 1.69 -24.57
CA HIS A 185 -10.04 2.81 -25.18
C HIS A 185 -10.44 4.19 -24.60
N VAL A 186 -10.84 4.22 -23.33
CA VAL A 186 -11.18 5.47 -22.65
C VAL A 186 -9.90 6.21 -22.32
N ASN A 187 -9.90 7.54 -22.46
CA ASN A 187 -8.77 8.37 -22.06
C ASN A 187 -8.63 8.38 -20.53
N VAL A 188 -7.81 7.46 -20.00
CA VAL A 188 -7.54 7.34 -18.56
C VAL A 188 -6.90 8.61 -18.01
N ALA A 189 -6.05 9.30 -18.77
CA ALA A 189 -5.45 10.55 -18.34
C ALA A 189 -6.52 11.63 -18.10
N ALA A 190 -7.53 11.72 -18.97
CA ALA A 190 -8.66 12.62 -18.78
C ALA A 190 -9.53 12.23 -17.57
N LEU A 191 -9.76 10.93 -17.35
CA LEU A 191 -10.46 10.46 -16.15
C LEU A 191 -9.72 10.82 -14.87
N VAL A 192 -8.42 10.51 -14.81
CA VAL A 192 -7.56 10.83 -13.66
C VAL A 192 -7.50 12.33 -13.42
N ALA A 193 -7.40 13.14 -14.49
CA ALA A 193 -7.48 14.60 -14.39
C ALA A 193 -8.83 15.07 -13.82
N GLY A 194 -9.95 14.47 -14.28
CA GLY A 194 -11.29 14.75 -13.75
C GLY A 194 -11.46 14.33 -12.28
N PHE A 195 -10.87 13.21 -11.88
CA PHE A 195 -10.80 12.78 -10.47
C PHE A 195 -9.92 13.69 -9.61
N GLY A 196 -9.15 14.62 -10.19
CA GLY A 196 -8.29 15.56 -9.48
C GLY A 196 -9.03 16.33 -8.38
N VAL A 197 -10.28 16.75 -8.63
CA VAL A 197 -11.11 17.44 -7.61
C VAL A 197 -11.44 16.52 -6.43
N GLY A 198 -11.78 15.26 -6.70
CA GLY A 198 -12.00 14.25 -5.67
C GLY A 198 -10.72 13.91 -4.91
N GLY A 199 -9.58 13.86 -5.61
CA GLY A 199 -8.26 13.65 -5.02
C GLY A 199 -7.87 14.77 -4.05
N ILE A 200 -8.21 16.03 -4.37
CA ILE A 200 -8.00 17.17 -3.48
C ILE A 200 -8.81 17.02 -2.18
N ALA A 201 -10.08 16.59 -2.26
CA ALA A 201 -10.90 16.37 -1.07
C ALA A 201 -10.29 15.28 -0.16
N ILE A 202 -9.80 14.18 -0.74
CA ILE A 202 -9.10 13.13 -0.01
C ILE A 202 -7.80 13.66 0.60
N ALA A 203 -7.02 14.46 -0.14
CA ALA A 203 -5.79 15.07 0.36
C ALA A 203 -6.04 16.00 1.55
N PHE A 204 -7.09 16.83 1.49
CA PHE A 204 -7.50 17.67 2.62
C PHE A 204 -7.92 16.85 3.83
N ALA A 205 -8.68 15.76 3.63
CA ALA A 205 -9.07 14.87 4.72
C ALA A 205 -7.86 14.14 5.35
N ALA A 206 -6.86 13.77 4.54
CA ALA A 206 -5.65 13.09 4.99
C ALA A 206 -4.58 14.03 5.59
N LYS A 207 -4.70 15.35 5.37
CA LYS A 207 -3.69 16.37 5.72
C LYS A 207 -3.18 16.23 7.16
N GLU A 208 -4.08 16.21 8.13
CA GLU A 208 -3.70 16.15 9.56
C GLU A 208 -2.96 14.84 9.89
N SER A 209 -3.36 13.73 9.28
CA SER A 209 -2.69 12.44 9.51
C SER A 209 -1.27 12.44 8.93
N LEU A 210 -1.09 13.03 7.74
CA LEU A 210 0.22 13.18 7.12
C LEU A 210 1.13 14.12 7.92
N GLU A 211 0.61 15.25 8.41
CA GLU A 211 1.36 16.18 9.25
C GLU A 211 1.88 15.49 10.53
N ASN A 212 1.05 14.69 11.20
CA ASN A 212 1.48 13.94 12.38
C ASN A 212 2.55 12.88 12.07
N LEU A 213 2.46 12.21 10.92
CA LEU A 213 3.45 11.23 10.48
C LEU A 213 4.80 11.89 10.18
N LEU A 214 4.77 13.01 9.44
CA LEU A 214 5.98 13.79 9.16
C LEU A 214 6.60 14.31 10.45
N ALA A 215 5.77 14.70 11.42
CA ALA A 215 6.25 15.13 12.72
C ALA A 215 6.93 14.01 13.51
N SER A 216 6.38 12.78 13.52
CA SER A 216 7.09 11.61 14.08
C SER A 216 8.47 11.44 13.48
N PHE A 217 8.56 11.58 12.15
CA PHE A 217 9.80 11.36 11.42
C PHE A 217 10.85 12.42 11.76
N MET A 218 10.45 13.70 11.82
CA MET A 218 11.33 14.79 12.26
C MET A 218 11.83 14.59 13.69
N VAL A 219 10.97 14.17 14.63
CA VAL A 219 11.39 13.83 16.01
C VAL A 219 12.47 12.73 16.02
N MET A 220 12.37 11.73 15.13
CA MET A 220 13.38 10.67 15.05
C MET A 220 14.72 11.13 14.47
N ILE A 221 14.71 12.10 13.57
CA ILE A 221 15.91 12.65 12.92
C ILE A 221 16.59 13.67 13.84
N ASP A 222 15.84 14.71 14.22
CA ASP A 222 16.38 15.86 14.95
C ASP A 222 16.57 15.56 16.43
N LYS A 223 15.86 14.54 16.94
CA LYS A 223 15.92 14.06 18.33
C LYS A 223 15.92 15.20 19.36
N PRO A 224 14.93 16.12 19.34
CA PRO A 224 14.81 17.17 20.37
C PRO A 224 14.59 16.59 21.78
N PHE A 225 14.17 15.32 21.85
CA PHE A 225 14.06 14.51 23.06
C PHE A 225 14.15 13.03 22.68
N THR A 226 14.37 12.19 23.69
CA THR A 226 14.42 10.74 23.59
C THR A 226 13.43 10.08 24.57
N ILE A 227 13.19 8.78 24.41
CA ILE A 227 12.32 8.03 25.32
C ILE A 227 12.96 8.03 26.72
N GLY A 228 12.19 8.43 27.72
CA GLY A 228 12.64 8.62 29.10
C GLY A 228 12.81 10.09 29.49
N ASP A 229 12.95 10.99 28.52
CA ASP A 229 13.22 12.40 28.83
C ASP A 229 12.05 13.09 29.53
N TRP A 230 12.39 13.96 30.48
CA TRP A 230 11.43 14.84 31.12
C TRP A 230 11.24 16.08 30.26
N VAL A 231 10.02 16.26 29.77
CA VAL A 231 9.69 17.37 28.87
C VAL A 231 8.44 18.12 29.33
N LYS A 232 8.30 19.36 28.86
CA LYS A 232 7.07 20.15 28.96
C LYS A 232 6.69 20.71 27.58
N ILE A 233 5.47 20.41 27.14
CA ILE A 233 4.88 20.92 25.89
C ILE A 233 3.43 21.31 26.18
N ASN A 234 3.02 22.51 25.76
CA ASN A 234 1.62 22.99 25.87
C ASN A 234 0.99 22.83 27.26
N GLY A 235 1.78 23.09 28.31
CA GLY A 235 1.32 22.94 29.70
C GLY A 235 1.24 21.50 30.21
N VAL A 236 1.48 20.50 29.37
CA VAL A 236 1.66 19.10 29.77
C VAL A 236 3.12 18.87 30.14
N GLU A 237 3.35 18.29 31.31
CA GLU A 237 4.68 18.03 31.85
C GLU A 237 4.79 16.57 32.32
N GLY A 238 5.88 15.90 31.96
CA GLY A 238 6.11 14.50 32.33
C GLY A 238 7.22 13.83 31.51
N HIS A 239 7.34 12.51 31.64
CA HIS A 239 8.35 11.71 30.94
C HIS A 239 7.81 11.11 29.64
N ILE A 240 8.63 11.11 28.59
CA ILE A 240 8.30 10.45 27.32
C ILE A 240 8.32 8.93 27.49
N GLU A 241 7.18 8.26 27.30
CA GLU A 241 7.07 6.80 27.41
C GLU A 241 7.18 6.12 26.04
N LYS A 242 6.56 6.70 25.00
CA LYS A 242 6.60 6.16 23.64
C LYS A 242 6.33 7.24 22.59
N VAL A 243 7.12 7.24 21.52
CA VAL A 243 6.84 8.01 20.30
C VAL A 243 6.15 7.08 19.30
N GLY A 244 4.88 7.32 19.00
CA GLY A 244 4.11 6.59 17.99
C GLY A 244 4.07 7.30 16.63
N PHE A 245 3.37 6.72 15.66
CA PHE A 245 3.22 7.29 14.30
C PHE A 245 2.34 8.55 14.22
N ARG A 246 1.35 8.70 15.12
CA ARG A 246 0.46 9.88 15.14
C ARG A 246 0.63 10.72 16.41
N SER A 247 0.98 10.08 17.52
CA SER A 247 1.04 10.71 18.82
C SER A 247 2.19 10.19 19.67
N THR A 248 2.68 11.03 20.55
CA THR A 248 3.66 10.69 21.59
C THR A 248 2.92 10.57 22.91
N ARG A 249 3.26 9.53 23.68
CA ARG A 249 2.69 9.28 25.00
C ARG A 249 3.64 9.79 26.07
N ILE A 250 3.10 10.65 26.92
CA ILE A 250 3.79 11.28 28.04
C ILE A 250 3.15 10.80 29.33
N ARG A 251 3.98 10.29 30.25
CA ARG A 251 3.57 9.93 31.60
C ARG A 251 3.74 11.15 32.49
N SER A 252 2.63 11.71 32.98
CA SER A 252 2.69 12.82 33.93
C SER A 252 3.19 12.35 35.30
N PHE A 253 3.59 13.29 36.16
CA PHE A 253 3.99 13.01 37.54
C PHE A 253 2.85 12.40 38.39
N ASP A 254 1.60 12.69 38.03
CA ASP A 254 0.41 12.05 38.62
C ASP A 254 0.15 10.62 38.07
N LYS A 255 1.11 10.08 37.32
CA LYS A 255 1.06 8.78 36.64
C LYS A 255 -0.05 8.61 35.59
N THR A 256 -0.69 9.70 35.17
CA THR A 256 -1.64 9.69 34.05
C THR A 256 -0.91 9.57 32.71
N MET A 257 -1.52 8.86 31.74
CA MET A 257 -1.01 8.75 30.38
C MET A 257 -1.66 9.77 29.47
N ILE A 258 -0.88 10.72 29.00
CA ILE A 258 -1.32 11.81 28.14
C ILE A 258 -0.81 11.54 26.72
N SER A 259 -1.70 11.58 25.73
CA SER A 259 -1.35 11.38 24.33
C SER A 259 -1.40 12.71 23.60
N ILE A 260 -0.26 13.16 23.08
CA ILE A 260 -0.13 14.42 22.36
C ILE A 260 0.08 14.11 20.87
N PRO A 261 -0.71 14.69 19.94
CA PRO A 261 -0.46 14.58 18.50
C PRO A 261 0.96 15.07 18.16
N ASN A 262 1.68 14.32 17.33
CA ASN A 262 3.09 14.62 17.06
C ASN A 262 3.27 15.99 16.39
N ARG A 263 2.31 16.45 15.59
CA ARG A 263 2.32 17.79 15.00
C ARG A 263 2.48 18.87 16.09
N GLN A 264 1.84 18.70 17.23
CA GLN A 264 1.94 19.66 18.34
C GLN A 264 3.32 19.72 18.99
N LEU A 265 4.14 18.67 18.85
CA LEU A 265 5.50 18.64 19.42
C LEU A 265 6.47 19.52 18.62
N ILE A 266 6.16 19.77 17.34
CA ILE A 266 6.99 20.58 16.44
C ILE A 266 6.45 21.99 16.35
N ASP A 267 5.12 22.16 16.37
CA ASP A 267 4.50 23.47 16.25
C ASP A 267 4.64 24.34 17.51
N ASN A 268 4.90 23.73 18.67
CA ASN A 268 4.92 24.43 19.95
C ASN A 268 6.31 24.37 20.58
N ASN A 269 6.56 25.32 21.49
CA ASN A 269 7.79 25.32 22.26
C ASN A 269 7.84 24.07 23.17
N LEU A 270 8.92 23.32 23.03
CA LEU A 270 9.24 22.15 23.83
C LEU A 270 10.41 22.48 24.76
N GLU A 271 10.20 22.30 26.05
CA GLU A 271 11.28 22.35 27.04
C GLU A 271 11.72 20.93 27.38
N ASN A 272 12.97 20.59 27.08
CA ASN A 272 13.58 19.35 27.54
C ASN A 272 14.37 19.62 28.83
N PHE A 273 13.89 19.10 29.95
CA PHE A 273 14.51 19.27 31.26
C PHE A 273 15.68 18.31 31.46
N SER A 274 15.71 17.17 30.76
CA SER A 274 16.82 16.21 30.83
C SER A 274 18.13 16.78 30.30
N GLU A 275 18.06 17.65 29.30
CA GLU A 275 19.23 18.30 28.67
C GLU A 275 19.77 19.49 29.47
N ARG A 276 19.21 19.79 30.65
CA ARG A 276 19.66 20.92 31.48
C ARG A 276 20.98 20.56 32.16
N GLY A 277 22.05 21.32 31.87
CA GLY A 277 23.32 21.19 32.59
C GLY A 277 23.31 21.75 34.02
N MET A 278 22.48 22.77 34.29
CA MET A 278 22.34 23.37 35.62
C MET A 278 20.89 23.78 35.88
N ARG A 279 20.46 23.74 37.15
CA ARG A 279 19.13 24.20 37.57
C ARG A 279 19.22 25.50 38.35
N ARG A 280 18.60 26.57 37.84
CA ARG A 280 18.46 27.82 38.59
C ARG A 280 17.50 27.60 39.76
N VAL A 281 17.98 27.84 40.98
CA VAL A 281 17.17 27.88 42.20
C VAL A 281 17.04 29.32 42.65
N VAL A 282 15.81 29.77 42.89
CA VAL A 282 15.51 31.12 43.41
C VAL A 282 14.72 30.94 44.68
N PHE A 283 15.22 31.46 45.78
CA PHE A 283 14.52 31.50 47.06
C PHE A 283 14.61 32.91 47.64
N SER A 284 13.56 33.32 48.34
CA SER A 284 13.48 34.62 49.00
C SER A 284 13.69 34.43 50.49
N VAL A 285 14.70 35.09 51.05
CA VAL A 285 14.97 35.10 52.49
C VAL A 285 14.37 36.37 53.08
N GLY A 286 13.34 36.24 53.89
CA GLY A 286 12.72 37.36 54.61
C GLY A 286 13.53 37.73 55.85
N ALA A 287 13.83 39.02 56.04
CA ALA A 287 14.42 39.54 57.26
C ALA A 287 13.35 40.05 58.22
N ILE A 288 13.55 39.87 59.53
CA ILE A 288 12.69 40.52 60.54
C ILE A 288 12.92 42.03 60.56
N TYR A 289 11.85 42.79 60.84
CA TYR A 289 11.93 44.24 60.99
C TYR A 289 12.78 44.61 62.23
N GLY A 290 13.54 45.70 62.13
CA GLY A 290 14.43 46.16 63.20
C GLY A 290 15.89 45.68 63.09
N VAL A 291 16.22 44.86 62.09
CA VAL A 291 17.62 44.49 61.79
C VAL A 291 18.35 45.69 61.19
N SER A 292 19.52 46.00 61.73
CA SER A 292 20.34 47.08 61.20
C SER A 292 20.80 46.80 59.77
N ARG A 293 20.90 47.84 58.94
CA ARG A 293 21.42 47.73 57.56
C ARG A 293 22.76 46.99 57.50
N LYS A 294 23.66 47.28 58.44
CA LYS A 294 24.99 46.68 58.51
C LYS A 294 24.93 45.16 58.75
N ALA A 295 23.99 44.70 59.56
CA ALA A 295 23.78 43.27 59.77
C ALA A 295 23.23 42.59 58.50
N LEU A 296 22.32 43.22 57.77
CA LEU A 296 21.80 42.70 56.51
C LEU A 296 22.88 42.58 55.43
N GLU A 297 23.71 43.62 55.25
CA GLU A 297 24.83 43.61 54.30
C GLU A 297 25.82 42.48 54.61
N LYS A 298 26.16 42.30 55.90
CA LYS A 298 27.03 41.21 56.34
C LYS A 298 26.43 39.83 56.04
N THR A 299 25.16 39.62 56.37
CA THR A 299 24.49 38.34 56.12
C THR A 299 24.36 38.04 54.62
N MET A 300 24.14 39.05 53.77
CA MET A 300 24.15 38.86 52.31
C MET A 300 25.52 38.40 51.79
N GLU A 301 26.62 38.96 52.30
CA GLU A 301 27.96 38.50 51.93
C GLU A 301 28.25 37.07 52.42
N GLU A 302 27.86 36.74 53.66
CA GLU A 302 27.99 35.39 54.22
C GLU A 302 27.24 34.36 53.36
N ILE A 303 25.99 34.65 52.98
CA ILE A 303 25.20 33.78 52.09
C ILE A 303 25.87 33.62 50.73
N ARG A 304 26.39 34.72 50.15
CA ARG A 304 27.07 34.68 48.85
C ARG A 304 28.32 33.78 48.89
N LEU A 305 29.15 33.95 49.91
CA LEU A 305 30.35 33.12 50.10
C LEU A 305 29.99 31.65 50.32
N LEU A 306 28.93 31.39 51.07
CA LEU A 306 28.45 30.04 51.33
C LEU A 306 28.00 29.36 50.02
N ILE A 307 27.23 30.05 49.18
CA ILE A 307 26.79 29.50 47.87
C ILE A 307 27.98 29.23 46.95
N LEU A 308 28.99 30.10 46.92
CA LEU A 308 30.18 29.92 46.07
C LEU A 308 31.07 28.74 46.50
N ASN A 309 31.00 28.34 47.77
CA ASN A 309 31.81 27.26 48.34
C ASN A 309 31.10 25.91 48.35
N VAL A 310 29.81 25.83 47.99
CA VAL A 310 29.10 24.56 47.87
C VAL A 310 29.45 23.91 46.53
N GLU A 311 30.08 22.74 46.57
CA GLU A 311 30.29 21.91 45.38
C GLU A 311 28.94 21.31 44.93
N GLY A 312 28.55 21.58 43.68
CA GLY A 312 27.29 21.12 43.08
C GLY A 312 27.20 21.46 41.61
#